data_AF-A0A9N9SKN9-F1
#
_entry.id   AF-A0A9N9SKN9-F1
#
_cell.length_a   1.000
_cell.length_b   1.000
_cell.length_c   1.000
_cell.angle_alpha   90.00
_cell.angle_beta   90.00
_cell.angle_gamma   90.00
#
_symmetry.space_group_name_H-M   'P 1'
#
loop_
_entity.id
_entity.type
_entity.pdbx_description
1 polymer ?
#
loop_
_entity_poly.entity_id
_entity_poly.type
_entity_poly.pdbx_seq_one_letter_code
_entity_poly.pdbx_strand_id
1 'polypeptide(L)'
;MITIKDPLREICRVEGGSRILIYSANEPFDSQVDTDEVESENSQEETAASFCDVNINQRCEWSNGETGMLLDYYEQFMSRVGPMKKFKNKKSMWSKIAEILNEKFKIQRTPTQVENRYKTVLKRKKCAIENNKRSGSTRMDVPLESELSKINAMDDSIEPEVIGTSQGIIVLKPRNEENIPIVSCSATPIRKHKTMHDTLLEIHEKKEGAKERRLREKMELIRELLGGKND
;
A
#
# COMPACT_ATOMS: atom_id res chain seq x y z
N MET A 1 40.32 20.96 -11.94
CA MET A 1 39.72 19.76 -12.56
C MET A 1 40.42 18.55 -11.97
N ILE A 2 39.73 17.73 -11.18
CA ILE A 2 40.29 16.48 -10.64
C ILE A 2 39.92 15.38 -11.62
N THR A 3 40.90 14.87 -12.36
CA THR A 3 40.73 13.77 -13.31
C THR A 3 41.07 12.48 -12.57
N ILE A 4 40.06 11.64 -12.30
CA ILE A 4 40.27 10.29 -11.74
C ILE A 4 40.87 9.45 -12.87
N LYS A 5 42.12 8.99 -12.68
CA LYS A 5 42.91 8.30 -13.72
C LYS A 5 42.57 6.82 -13.90
N ASP A 6 41.86 6.21 -12.96
CA ASP A 6 41.61 4.76 -12.99
C ASP A 6 40.11 4.46 -12.90
N PRO A 7 39.56 3.64 -13.82
CA PRO A 7 38.18 3.17 -13.70
C PRO A 7 38.03 2.26 -12.48
N LEU A 8 36.97 2.46 -11.70
CA LEU A 8 36.62 1.65 -10.54
C LEU A 8 36.37 0.19 -10.97
N ARG A 9 37.30 -0.72 -10.65
CA ARG A 9 37.23 -2.15 -11.02
C ARG A 9 36.38 -2.98 -10.06
N GLU A 10 36.41 -2.65 -8.76
CA GLU A 10 35.71 -3.39 -7.71
C GLU A 10 35.06 -2.45 -6.69
N ILE A 11 33.88 -2.82 -6.20
CA ILE A 11 33.26 -2.19 -5.04
C ILE A 11 33.03 -3.27 -3.99
N CYS A 12 33.60 -3.07 -2.80
CA CYS A 12 33.46 -4.00 -1.69
C CYS A 12 32.89 -3.30 -0.45
N ARG A 13 32.15 -4.08 0.35
CA ARG A 13 31.68 -3.69 1.68
C ARG A 13 32.28 -4.63 2.70
N VAL A 14 32.83 -4.07 3.77
CA VAL A 14 33.39 -4.84 4.88
C VAL A 14 32.39 -4.81 6.03
N GLU A 15 31.89 -5.98 6.42
CA GLU A 15 31.09 -6.16 7.65
C GLU A 15 31.71 -7.29 8.47
N GLY A 16 31.95 -7.06 9.77
CA GLY A 16 32.39 -8.10 10.70
C GLY A 16 33.73 -8.78 10.36
N GLY A 17 34.64 -8.09 9.67
CA GLY A 17 35.93 -8.65 9.23
C GLY A 17 35.86 -9.50 7.95
N SER A 18 34.68 -9.66 7.35
CA SER A 18 34.50 -10.33 6.07
C SER A 18 34.29 -9.31 4.94
N ARG A 19 34.99 -9.50 3.81
CA ARG A 19 34.91 -8.64 2.62
C ARG A 19 33.83 -9.21 1.68
N ILE A 20 32.75 -8.46 1.48
CA ILE A 20 31.64 -8.81 0.58
C ILE A 20 31.79 -7.99 -0.69
N LEU A 21 31.94 -8.67 -1.84
CA LEU A 21 32.02 -8.05 -3.16
C LEU A 21 30.61 -7.63 -3.61
N ILE A 22 30.40 -6.33 -3.85
CA ILE A 22 29.11 -5.78 -4.30
C ILE A 22 29.07 -5.70 -5.83
N TYR A 23 30.19 -5.36 -6.43
CA TYR A 23 30.29 -5.16 -7.87
C TYR A 23 31.70 -5.52 -8.33
N SER A 24 31.78 -6.32 -9.40
CA SER A 24 32.97 -6.54 -10.21
C SER A 24 32.60 -6.17 -11.64
N ALA A 25 33.40 -5.32 -12.28
CA ALA A 25 33.28 -5.11 -13.71
C ALA A 25 33.78 -6.39 -14.40
N ASN A 26 32.85 -7.23 -14.87
CA ASN A 26 33.16 -8.38 -15.70
C ASN A 26 33.86 -7.87 -16.98
N GLU A 27 35.14 -8.20 -17.11
CA GLU A 27 35.87 -8.04 -18.38
C GLU A 27 35.15 -8.85 -19.48
N PRO A 28 35.19 -8.39 -20.74
CA PRO A 28 34.49 -9.03 -21.83
C PRO A 28 34.96 -10.48 -21.98
N PHE A 29 33.97 -11.38 -22.05
CA PHE A 29 34.13 -12.78 -22.38
C PHE A 29 34.75 -12.89 -23.78
N ASP A 30 36.08 -13.03 -23.83
CA ASP A 30 36.80 -13.35 -25.05
C ASP A 30 36.57 -14.84 -25.33
N SER A 31 35.57 -15.10 -26.17
CA SER A 31 35.32 -16.40 -26.76
C SER A 31 36.46 -16.73 -27.72
N GLN A 32 37.51 -17.38 -27.22
CA GLN A 32 38.39 -18.19 -28.04
C GLN A 32 38.08 -19.67 -27.82
N VAL A 33 37.52 -20.22 -28.88
CA VAL A 33 37.42 -21.64 -29.18
C VAL A 33 38.85 -22.13 -29.39
N ASP A 34 39.31 -23.06 -28.55
CA ASP A 34 40.36 -24.01 -28.94
C ASP A 34 39.94 -25.39 -28.45
N THR A 35 39.62 -26.22 -29.44
CA THR A 35 39.62 -27.67 -29.36
C THR A 35 41.05 -28.13 -29.13
N ASP A 36 41.27 -28.98 -28.11
CA ASP A 36 42.10 -30.17 -28.27
C ASP A 36 41.85 -31.17 -27.13
N GLU A 37 41.83 -32.43 -27.54
CA GLU A 37 41.52 -33.65 -26.82
C GLU A 37 42.47 -33.91 -25.64
N VAL A 38 41.92 -34.31 -24.49
CA VAL A 38 42.58 -35.32 -23.65
C VAL A 38 41.51 -36.18 -22.97
N GLU A 39 41.51 -37.46 -23.34
CA GLU A 39 40.74 -38.54 -22.73
C GLU A 39 41.12 -38.69 -21.24
N SER A 40 40.12 -38.85 -20.37
CA SER A 40 40.31 -39.59 -19.12
C SER A 40 38.97 -40.14 -18.65
N GLU A 41 38.86 -41.46 -18.76
CA GLU A 41 37.78 -42.26 -18.20
C GLU A 41 37.77 -42.15 -16.67
N ASN A 42 36.63 -41.78 -16.09
CA ASN A 42 36.24 -42.38 -14.82
C ASN A 42 34.72 -42.39 -14.66
N SER A 43 34.18 -43.59 -14.55
CA SER A 43 32.77 -43.90 -14.34
C SER A 43 32.32 -43.48 -12.95
N GLN A 44 31.19 -42.77 -12.86
CA GLN A 44 30.17 -43.02 -11.83
C GLN A 44 28.84 -42.35 -12.22
N GLU A 45 27.88 -43.20 -12.56
CA GLU A 45 26.44 -42.92 -12.67
C GLU A 45 25.91 -42.30 -11.37
N GLU A 46 25.29 -41.12 -11.44
CA GLU A 46 24.19 -40.76 -10.54
C GLU A 46 23.12 -39.95 -11.29
N THR A 47 21.88 -40.29 -10.97
CA THR A 47 20.63 -39.94 -11.63
C THR A 47 20.37 -38.43 -11.70
N ALA A 48 19.97 -37.99 -12.89
CA ALA A 48 19.60 -36.62 -13.23
C ALA A 48 18.42 -36.09 -12.37
N ALA A 49 18.74 -35.45 -11.25
CA ALA A 49 17.88 -34.43 -10.68
C ALA A 49 17.97 -33.21 -11.60
N SER A 50 16.91 -32.96 -12.36
CA SER A 50 16.72 -31.76 -13.18
C SER A 50 16.78 -30.52 -12.28
N PHE A 51 17.98 -29.97 -12.14
CA PHE A 51 18.21 -28.66 -11.58
C PHE A 51 17.81 -27.66 -12.65
N CYS A 52 16.55 -27.21 -12.62
CA CYS A 52 16.16 -26.10 -13.45
C CYS A 52 16.94 -24.86 -13.00
N ASP A 53 17.83 -24.41 -13.88
CA ASP A 53 18.62 -23.20 -13.74
C ASP A 53 17.66 -22.01 -13.71
N VAL A 54 17.30 -21.56 -12.50
CA VAL A 54 16.37 -20.44 -12.32
C VAL A 54 17.15 -19.16 -12.55
N ASN A 55 16.98 -18.59 -13.73
CA ASN A 55 17.39 -17.24 -14.08
C ASN A 55 16.90 -16.24 -13.02
N ILE A 56 17.81 -15.83 -12.13
CA ILE A 56 17.55 -15.04 -10.92
C ILE A 56 17.20 -13.57 -11.24
N ASN A 57 17.24 -13.18 -12.52
CA ASN A 57 17.07 -11.79 -12.96
C ASN A 57 15.79 -11.53 -13.77
N GLN A 58 14.94 -12.53 -13.97
CA GLN A 58 13.62 -12.26 -14.50
C GLN A 58 12.78 -11.66 -13.38
N ARG A 59 12.42 -10.37 -13.47
CA ARG A 59 11.37 -9.77 -12.63
C ARG A 59 10.16 -10.67 -12.76
N CYS A 60 9.93 -11.51 -11.75
CA CYS A 60 8.90 -12.53 -11.78
C CYS A 60 7.55 -11.84 -11.58
N GLU A 61 7.03 -11.30 -12.68
CA GLU A 61 5.75 -10.63 -12.76
C GLU A 61 4.65 -11.57 -12.25
N TRP A 62 3.70 -11.02 -11.51
CA TRP A 62 2.60 -11.81 -10.95
C TRP A 62 1.43 -11.71 -11.90
N SER A 63 0.99 -12.86 -12.44
CA SER A 63 -0.20 -12.89 -13.26
C SER A 63 -1.46 -12.60 -12.42
N ASN A 64 -2.52 -12.13 -13.08
CA ASN A 64 -3.82 -11.94 -12.43
C ASN A 64 -4.38 -13.29 -11.92
N GLY A 65 -4.15 -14.38 -12.65
CA GLY A 65 -4.55 -15.73 -12.24
C GLY A 65 -3.85 -16.21 -10.96
N GLU A 66 -2.53 -16.01 -10.86
CA GLU A 66 -1.78 -16.30 -9.62
C GLU A 66 -2.31 -15.48 -8.44
N THR A 67 -2.58 -14.20 -8.69
CA THR A 67 -3.03 -13.27 -7.64
C THR A 67 -4.45 -13.59 -7.17
N GLY A 68 -5.39 -13.88 -8.08
CA GLY A 68 -6.74 -14.29 -7.72
C GLY A 68 -6.72 -15.58 -6.89
N MET A 69 -5.96 -16.58 -7.34
CA MET A 69 -5.83 -17.83 -6.60
C MET A 69 -5.22 -17.67 -5.21
N LEU A 70 -4.21 -16.81 -5.08
CA LEU A 70 -3.64 -16.46 -3.78
C LEU A 70 -4.72 -15.93 -2.83
N LEU A 71 -5.59 -15.02 -3.30
CA LEU A 71 -6.66 -14.45 -2.48
C LEU A 71 -7.71 -15.50 -2.11
N ASP A 72 -8.11 -16.36 -3.04
CA ASP A 72 -9.11 -17.41 -2.79
C ASP A 72 -8.65 -18.42 -1.74
N TYR A 73 -7.40 -18.89 -1.81
CA TYR A 73 -6.86 -19.80 -0.80
C TYR A 73 -6.60 -19.11 0.53
N TYR A 74 -6.26 -17.82 0.51
CA TYR A 74 -6.12 -17.05 1.74
C TYR A 74 -7.45 -16.99 2.49
N GLU A 75 -8.55 -16.64 1.81
CA GLU A 75 -9.89 -16.61 2.39
C GLU A 75 -10.25 -17.96 3.04
N GLN A 76 -10.05 -19.06 2.32
CA GLN A 76 -10.37 -20.41 2.81
C GLN A 76 -9.50 -20.88 3.99
N PHE A 77 -8.22 -20.52 3.99
CA PHE A 77 -7.28 -20.99 5.01
C PHE A 77 -7.23 -20.10 6.24
N MET A 78 -7.62 -18.82 6.15
CA MET A 78 -7.56 -17.90 7.27
C MET A 78 -8.38 -18.37 8.47
N SER A 79 -9.60 -18.89 8.25
CA SER A 79 -10.45 -19.49 9.31
C SER A 79 -9.86 -20.78 9.92
N ARG A 80 -8.83 -21.35 9.29
CA ARG A 80 -8.15 -22.59 9.70
C ARG A 80 -6.79 -22.33 10.35
N VAL A 81 -6.43 -21.07 10.60
CA VAL A 81 -5.21 -20.68 11.34
C VAL A 81 -5.54 -20.52 12.83
N GLY A 82 -4.78 -21.19 13.70
CA GLY A 82 -4.90 -21.04 15.15
C GLY A 82 -4.22 -22.17 15.93
N PRO A 83 -4.03 -22.02 17.25
CA PRO A 83 -3.30 -22.98 18.08
C PRO A 83 -3.84 -24.43 18.03
N MET A 84 -5.13 -24.60 17.75
CA MET A 84 -5.81 -25.91 17.66
C MET A 84 -6.47 -26.15 16.28
N LYS A 85 -6.04 -25.42 15.25
CA LYS A 85 -6.58 -25.57 13.89
C LYS A 85 -5.57 -26.26 12.97
N LYS A 86 -5.90 -26.39 11.68
CA LYS A 86 -5.04 -27.07 10.68
C LYS A 86 -3.68 -26.41 10.54
N PHE A 87 -3.63 -25.08 10.61
CA PHE A 87 -2.38 -24.32 10.56
C PHE A 87 -2.05 -23.73 11.92
N LYS A 88 -0.89 -24.10 12.50
CA LYS A 88 -0.44 -23.59 13.80
C LYS A 88 -0.21 -22.07 13.78
N ASN A 89 0.27 -21.55 12.66
CA ASN A 89 0.58 -20.12 12.48
C ASN A 89 0.41 -19.68 11.01
N LYS A 90 0.33 -18.37 10.76
CA LYS A 90 0.21 -17.82 9.39
C LYS A 90 1.38 -18.24 8.49
N LYS A 91 2.60 -18.42 9.04
CA LYS A 91 3.76 -18.90 8.28
C LYS A 91 3.51 -20.27 7.63
N SER A 92 2.93 -21.23 8.37
CA SER A 92 2.58 -22.55 7.85
C SER A 92 1.49 -22.50 6.76
N MET A 93 0.54 -21.58 6.89
CA MET A 93 -0.46 -21.31 5.85
C MET A 93 0.20 -20.75 4.58
N TRP A 94 1.09 -19.77 4.70
CA TRP A 94 1.80 -19.20 3.54
C TRP A 94 2.66 -20.24 2.82
N SER A 95 3.34 -21.12 3.57
CA SER A 95 4.05 -22.26 2.98
C SER A 95 3.12 -23.13 2.15
N LYS A 96 1.92 -23.44 2.68
CA LYS A 96 0.97 -24.26 1.95
C LYS A 96 0.43 -23.60 0.68
N ILE A 97 0.16 -22.30 0.73
CA ILE A 97 -0.29 -21.55 -0.45
C ILE A 97 0.81 -21.50 -1.51
N ALA A 98 2.08 -21.32 -1.10
CA ALA A 98 3.21 -21.35 -2.02
C ALA A 98 3.34 -22.71 -2.73
N GLU A 99 3.22 -23.82 -2.01
CA GLU A 99 3.21 -25.17 -2.61
C GLU A 99 2.12 -25.30 -3.69
N ILE A 100 0.89 -24.88 -3.39
CA ILE A 100 -0.25 -24.99 -4.32
C ILE A 100 -0.04 -24.13 -5.57
N LEU A 101 0.46 -22.91 -5.40
CA LEU A 101 0.76 -22.01 -6.52
C LEU A 101 1.87 -22.59 -7.41
N ASN A 102 2.93 -23.13 -6.79
CA ASN A 102 4.04 -23.72 -7.53
C ASN A 102 3.59 -24.98 -8.29
N GLU A 103 2.74 -25.79 -7.69
CA GLU A 103 2.18 -26.98 -8.33
C GLU A 103 1.31 -26.64 -9.54
N LYS A 104 0.45 -25.61 -9.41
CA LYS A 104 -0.55 -25.28 -10.43
C LYS A 104 0.01 -24.44 -11.58
N PHE A 105 0.84 -23.44 -11.28
CA PHE A 105 1.41 -22.54 -12.29
C PHE A 105 2.80 -22.98 -12.75
N LYS A 106 3.37 -24.06 -12.16
CA LYS A 106 4.72 -24.55 -12.45
C LYS A 106 5.80 -23.47 -12.27
N ILE A 107 5.58 -22.57 -11.31
CA ILE A 107 6.49 -21.49 -10.93
C ILE A 107 7.17 -21.81 -9.60
N GLN A 108 8.24 -21.08 -9.28
CA GLN A 108 8.92 -21.18 -7.99
C GLN A 108 8.70 -19.88 -7.20
N ARG A 109 7.72 -19.89 -6.29
CA ARG A 109 7.46 -18.82 -5.33
C ARG A 109 7.79 -19.29 -3.93
N THR A 110 8.53 -18.46 -3.19
CA THR A 110 8.79 -18.70 -1.78
C THR A 110 7.61 -18.22 -0.92
N PRO A 111 7.40 -18.77 0.28
CA PRO A 111 6.32 -18.35 1.18
C PRO A 111 6.35 -16.84 1.49
N THR A 112 7.56 -16.28 1.63
CA THR A 112 7.79 -14.85 1.85
C THR A 112 7.36 -14.01 0.66
N GLN A 113 7.62 -14.47 -0.58
CA GLN A 113 7.18 -13.76 -1.79
C GLN A 113 5.66 -13.74 -1.91
N VAL A 114 5.00 -14.85 -1.57
CA VAL A 114 3.54 -14.97 -1.55
C VAL A 114 2.93 -14.01 -0.51
N GLU A 115 3.48 -13.98 0.71
CA GLU A 115 3.04 -13.05 1.75
C GLU A 115 3.22 -11.58 1.33
N ASN A 116 4.38 -11.24 0.74
CA ASN A 116 4.65 -9.88 0.27
C ASN A 116 3.73 -9.46 -0.87
N ARG A 117 3.38 -10.39 -1.77
CA ARG A 117 2.40 -10.13 -2.83
C ARG A 117 1.05 -9.80 -2.23
N TYR A 118 0.56 -10.60 -1.30
CA TYR A 118 -0.71 -10.37 -0.61
C TYR A 118 -0.75 -8.97 0.04
N LYS A 119 0.30 -8.62 0.80
CA LYS A 119 0.42 -7.28 1.44
C LYS A 119 0.41 -6.14 0.41
N THR A 120 1.10 -6.33 -0.71
CA THR A 120 1.16 -5.32 -1.78
C THR A 120 -0.21 -5.11 -2.42
N VAL A 121 -0.95 -6.19 -2.66
CA VAL A 121 -2.31 -6.13 -3.23
C VAL A 121 -3.25 -5.38 -2.29
N LEU A 122 -3.25 -5.72 -0.99
CA LEU A 122 -4.04 -5.00 0.02
C LEU A 122 -3.69 -3.50 0.08
N LYS A 123 -2.39 -3.17 0.08
CA LYS A 123 -1.93 -1.77 0.12
C LYS A 123 -2.41 -1.00 -1.11
N ARG A 124 -2.31 -1.59 -2.31
CA ARG A 124 -2.78 -0.97 -3.55
C ARG A 124 -4.29 -0.73 -3.55
N LYS A 125 -5.08 -1.70 -3.08
CA LYS A 125 -6.53 -1.51 -2.89
C LYS A 125 -6.82 -0.34 -1.96
N LYS A 126 -6.16 -0.26 -0.80
CA LYS A 126 -6.34 0.86 0.13
C LYS A 126 -6.00 2.20 -0.53
N CYS A 127 -4.87 2.28 -1.23
CA CYS A 127 -4.48 3.49 -1.95
C CYS A 127 -5.51 3.90 -3.01
N ALA A 128 -6.06 2.95 -3.77
CA ALA A 128 -7.06 3.24 -4.80
C ALA A 128 -8.41 3.69 -4.20
N ILE A 129 -8.84 3.06 -3.09
CA ILE A 129 -10.04 3.49 -2.36
C ILE A 129 -9.88 4.92 -1.84
N GLU A 130 -8.76 5.23 -1.19
CA GLU A 130 -8.49 6.57 -0.67
C GLU A 130 -8.36 7.60 -1.79
N ASN A 131 -7.80 7.23 -2.94
CA ASN A 131 -7.76 8.08 -4.12
C ASN A 131 -9.17 8.39 -4.66
N ASN A 132 -10.03 7.37 -4.73
CA ASN A 132 -11.40 7.52 -5.23
C ASN A 132 -12.31 8.33 -4.28
N LYS A 133 -11.92 8.47 -3.00
CA LYS A 133 -12.61 9.36 -2.04
C LYS A 133 -12.15 10.82 -2.13
N ARG A 134 -11.07 11.12 -2.84
CA ARG A 134 -10.49 12.46 -2.89
C ARG A 134 -11.06 13.25 -4.07
N SER A 135 -11.74 14.37 -3.76
CA SER A 135 -12.26 15.28 -4.79
C SER A 135 -11.16 15.80 -5.71
N GLY A 136 -11.45 15.86 -7.02
CA GLY A 136 -10.50 16.30 -8.04
C GLY A 136 -9.45 15.26 -8.44
N SER A 137 -9.48 14.04 -7.88
CA SER A 137 -8.64 12.94 -8.36
C SER A 137 -9.32 12.14 -9.48
N THR A 138 -8.51 11.59 -10.39
CA THR A 138 -9.00 10.65 -11.41
C THR A 138 -9.34 9.32 -10.76
N ARG A 139 -10.43 8.68 -11.22
CA ARG A 139 -10.87 7.39 -10.67
C ARG A 139 -9.83 6.32 -11.02
N MET A 140 -9.39 5.59 -9.99
CA MET A 140 -8.52 4.43 -10.12
C MET A 140 -9.36 3.15 -10.06
N ASP A 141 -9.07 2.22 -10.96
CA ASP A 141 -9.64 0.88 -10.94
C ASP A 141 -8.94 0.00 -9.89
N VAL A 142 -9.69 -0.95 -9.31
CA VAL A 142 -9.21 -1.89 -8.30
C VAL A 142 -9.41 -3.31 -8.79
N PRO A 143 -8.37 -3.93 -9.39
CA PRO A 143 -8.44 -5.33 -9.78
C PRO A 143 -8.73 -6.24 -8.56
N LEU A 144 -9.61 -7.24 -8.75
CA LEU A 144 -10.00 -8.23 -7.73
C LEU A 144 -10.68 -7.61 -6.49
N GLU A 145 -11.47 -6.55 -6.71
CA GLU A 145 -12.20 -5.84 -5.65
C GLU A 145 -13.10 -6.78 -4.83
N SER A 146 -13.75 -7.74 -5.50
CA SER A 146 -14.75 -8.63 -4.90
C SER A 146 -14.12 -9.58 -3.86
N GLU A 147 -13.00 -10.20 -4.23
CA GLU A 147 -12.22 -11.14 -3.45
C GLU A 147 -11.64 -10.45 -2.22
N LEU A 148 -11.07 -9.26 -2.44
CA LEU A 148 -10.52 -8.44 -1.35
C LEU A 148 -11.61 -7.90 -0.41
N SER A 149 -12.86 -7.80 -0.85
CA SER A 149 -13.94 -7.31 0.02
C SER A 149 -14.47 -8.41 0.93
N LYS A 150 -14.51 -9.66 0.44
CA LYS A 150 -14.79 -10.83 1.28
C LYS A 150 -13.76 -11.02 2.38
N ILE A 151 -12.47 -10.92 2.03
CA ILE A 151 -11.38 -11.03 3.01
C ILE A 151 -11.50 -9.96 4.10
N ASN A 152 -11.79 -8.71 3.73
CA ASN A 152 -11.98 -7.64 4.70
C ASN A 152 -13.18 -7.86 5.62
N ALA A 153 -14.28 -8.44 5.11
CA ALA A 153 -15.46 -8.74 5.93
C ALA A 153 -15.21 -9.86 6.96
N MET A 154 -14.25 -10.75 6.71
CA MET A 154 -13.84 -11.80 7.65
C MET A 154 -12.83 -11.34 8.70
N ASP A 155 -12.18 -10.20 8.48
CA ASP A 155 -11.19 -9.65 9.40
C ASP A 155 -11.89 -8.93 10.55
N ASP A 156 -12.26 -9.69 11.59
CA ASP A 156 -12.83 -9.18 12.86
C ASP A 156 -11.74 -8.54 13.76
N SER A 157 -10.78 -7.84 13.14
CA SER A 157 -9.78 -7.08 13.88
C SER A 157 -10.49 -5.96 14.63
N ILE A 158 -10.50 -6.07 15.96
CA ILE A 158 -11.12 -5.08 16.84
C ILE A 158 -10.38 -3.74 16.71
N GLU A 159 -11.07 -2.71 16.25
CA GLU A 159 -10.51 -1.35 16.25
C GLU A 159 -10.47 -0.84 17.70
N PRO A 160 -9.34 -0.27 18.16
CA PRO A 160 -9.25 0.22 19.52
C PRO A 160 -10.25 1.36 19.73
N GLU A 161 -11.09 1.22 20.76
CA GLU A 161 -12.06 2.24 21.16
C GLU A 161 -11.38 3.58 21.44
N VAL A 162 -10.12 3.56 21.87
CA VAL A 162 -9.36 4.75 22.24
C VAL A 162 -7.97 4.72 21.62
N ILE A 163 -7.63 5.75 20.84
CA ILE A 163 -6.30 5.98 20.29
C ILE A 163 -5.62 7.08 21.10
N GLY A 164 -4.55 6.74 21.82
CA GLY A 164 -3.65 7.71 22.44
C GLY A 164 -2.65 8.26 21.43
N THR A 165 -2.68 9.57 21.19
CA THR A 165 -1.67 10.30 20.40
C THR A 165 -0.87 11.22 21.33
N SER A 166 0.34 11.63 20.95
CA SER A 166 1.12 12.64 21.67
C SER A 166 0.39 13.98 21.87
N GLN A 167 -0.64 14.23 21.07
CA GLN A 167 -1.50 15.43 21.10
C GLN A 167 -2.79 15.23 21.93
N GLY A 168 -3.06 14.04 22.45
CA GLY A 168 -4.26 13.74 23.26
C GLY A 168 -4.90 12.38 22.98
N ILE A 169 -6.04 12.14 23.61
CA ILE A 169 -6.80 10.88 23.55
C ILE A 169 -7.97 11.04 22.57
N ILE A 170 -8.07 10.15 21.59
CA ILE A 170 -9.16 10.10 20.60
C ILE A 170 -10.04 8.90 20.91
N VAL A 171 -11.29 9.12 21.30
CA VAL A 171 -12.28 8.05 21.51
C VAL A 171 -13.02 7.79 20.19
N LEU A 172 -12.78 6.62 19.59
CA LEU A 172 -13.47 6.12 18.41
C LEU A 172 -14.74 5.38 18.86
N LYS A 173 -15.90 6.01 18.64
CA LYS A 173 -17.20 5.34 18.85
C LYS A 173 -17.41 4.28 17.76
N PRO A 174 -17.84 3.05 18.10
CA PRO A 174 -18.19 2.04 17.11
C PRO A 174 -19.33 2.56 16.22
N ARG A 175 -19.19 2.35 14.91
CA ARG A 175 -20.18 2.75 13.91
C ARG A 175 -21.31 1.71 13.90
N ASN A 176 -22.33 1.91 14.72
CA ASN A 176 -23.61 1.24 14.51
C ASN A 176 -24.25 1.79 13.22
N GLU A 177 -24.62 0.93 12.28
CA GLU A 177 -25.24 1.31 11.01
C GLU A 177 -26.70 1.79 11.14
N GLU A 178 -27.23 1.96 12.35
CA GLU A 178 -28.53 2.57 12.56
C GLU A 178 -28.41 3.83 13.42
N ASN A 179 -28.51 4.98 12.74
CA ASN A 179 -28.79 6.33 13.23
C ASN A 179 -28.04 6.86 14.49
N ILE A 180 -27.35 7.98 14.26
CA ILE A 180 -26.53 8.78 15.20
C ILE A 180 -27.33 9.26 16.43
N PRO A 181 -26.75 9.30 17.65
CA PRO A 181 -26.31 10.60 18.18
C PRO A 181 -24.86 10.62 18.71
N ILE A 182 -24.08 11.55 18.18
CA ILE A 182 -22.77 11.96 18.70
C ILE A 182 -23.02 12.67 20.03
N VAL A 183 -22.88 11.95 21.13
CA VAL A 183 -22.61 12.57 22.44
C VAL A 183 -21.11 12.82 22.53
N SER A 184 -20.71 14.09 22.41
CA SER A 184 -19.46 14.62 22.97
C SER A 184 -19.84 15.53 24.12
N CYS A 185 -19.26 15.25 25.29
CA CYS A 185 -19.52 15.93 26.54
C CYS A 185 -18.82 17.29 26.54
N SER A 186 -19.50 18.33 26.06
CA SER A 186 -19.36 19.68 26.59
C SER A 186 -20.66 20.44 26.31
N ALA A 187 -21.25 21.01 27.36
CA ALA A 187 -22.58 21.58 27.38
C ALA A 187 -22.76 22.69 26.32
N THR A 188 -23.43 22.41 25.21
CA THR A 188 -24.01 23.41 24.29
C THR A 188 -25.25 22.84 23.58
N PRO A 189 -26.24 23.68 23.23
CA PRO A 189 -27.55 23.22 22.77
C PRO A 189 -27.48 22.50 21.42
N ILE A 190 -28.19 21.37 21.34
CA ILE A 190 -28.33 20.50 20.16
C ILE A 190 -28.78 21.33 18.95
N ARG A 191 -27.88 21.54 17.98
CA ARG A 191 -28.22 22.14 16.69
C ARG A 191 -28.75 21.04 15.77
N LYS A 192 -29.98 21.21 15.27
CA LYS A 192 -30.59 20.32 14.28
C LYS A 192 -29.64 20.15 13.08
N HIS A 193 -29.47 18.92 12.60
CA HIS A 193 -28.71 18.64 11.38
C HIS A 193 -29.39 19.33 10.20
N LYS A 194 -28.74 20.36 9.65
CA LYS A 194 -29.19 21.04 8.44
C LYS A 194 -28.81 20.20 7.23
N THR A 195 -29.68 20.17 6.23
CA THR A 195 -29.37 19.47 4.98
C THR A 195 -28.19 20.19 4.28
N MET A 196 -27.51 19.48 3.37
CA MET A 196 -26.44 20.08 2.57
C MET A 196 -26.93 21.33 1.81
N HIS A 197 -28.18 21.28 1.33
CA HIS A 197 -28.81 22.39 0.63
C HIS A 197 -29.03 23.60 1.54
N ASP A 198 -29.58 23.39 2.74
CA ASP A 198 -29.79 24.47 3.71
C ASP A 198 -28.48 25.13 4.14
N THR A 199 -27.42 24.33 4.28
CA THR A 199 -26.08 24.83 4.60
C THR A 199 -25.53 25.70 3.46
N LEU A 200 -25.75 25.31 2.21
CA LEU A 200 -25.34 26.10 1.04
C LEU A 200 -26.12 27.43 0.94
N LEU A 201 -27.43 27.41 1.21
CA LEU A 201 -28.26 28.61 1.30
C LEU A 201 -27.76 29.56 2.38
N GLU A 202 -27.47 29.06 3.58
CA GLU A 202 -26.95 29.86 4.69
C GLU A 202 -25.59 30.50 4.35
N ILE A 203 -24.71 29.78 3.65
CA ILE A 203 -23.42 30.32 3.20
C ILE A 203 -23.64 31.44 2.17
N HIS A 204 -24.59 31.27 1.25
CA HIS A 204 -24.90 32.27 0.23
C HIS A 204 -25.46 33.55 0.87
N GLU A 205 -26.44 33.42 1.77
CA GLU A 205 -27.02 34.53 2.52
C GLU A 205 -25.97 35.29 3.33
N LYS A 206 -25.09 34.58 4.05
CA LYS A 206 -23.98 35.18 4.79
C LYS A 206 -23.01 35.95 3.88
N LYS A 207 -22.72 35.42 2.69
CA LYS A 207 -21.86 36.08 1.72
C LYS A 207 -22.50 37.36 1.17
N GLU A 208 -23.77 37.30 0.79
CA GLU A 208 -24.50 38.47 0.27
C GLU A 208 -24.65 39.55 1.35
N GLY A 209 -25.03 39.18 2.58
CA GLY A 209 -25.11 40.13 3.69
C GLY A 209 -23.77 40.78 4.04
N ALA A 210 -22.66 40.04 3.94
CA ALA A 210 -21.32 40.60 4.14
C ALA A 210 -20.94 41.61 3.05
N LYS A 211 -21.32 41.36 1.79
CA LYS A 211 -21.14 42.32 0.69
C LYS A 211 -21.98 43.57 0.91
N GLU A 212 -23.25 43.40 1.31
CA GLU A 212 -24.16 44.52 1.55
C GLU A 212 -23.67 45.41 2.70
N ARG A 213 -23.17 44.80 3.79
CA ARG A 213 -22.59 45.55 4.92
C ARG A 213 -21.40 46.40 4.48
N ARG A 214 -20.44 45.80 3.76
CA ARG A 214 -19.28 46.53 3.23
C ARG A 214 -19.69 47.66 2.30
N LEU A 215 -20.70 47.44 1.46
CA LEU A 215 -21.23 48.46 0.57
C LEU A 215 -21.86 49.60 1.39
N ARG A 216 -22.62 49.29 2.43
CA ARG A 216 -23.26 50.28 3.30
C ARG A 216 -22.24 51.14 4.03
N GLU A 217 -21.25 50.52 4.68
CA GLU A 217 -20.14 51.19 5.37
C GLU A 217 -19.35 52.07 4.39
N LYS A 218 -19.05 51.56 3.19
CA LYS A 218 -18.41 52.35 2.12
C LYS A 218 -19.23 53.57 1.72
N MET A 219 -20.55 53.41 1.55
CA MET A 219 -21.43 54.52 1.18
C MET A 219 -21.57 55.54 2.30
N GLU A 220 -21.53 55.10 3.56
CA GLU A 220 -21.54 55.97 4.73
C GLU A 220 -20.26 56.81 4.83
N LEU A 221 -19.10 56.19 4.65
CA LEU A 221 -17.82 56.90 4.60
C LEU A 221 -17.77 57.94 3.47
N ILE A 222 -18.33 57.61 2.30
CA ILE A 222 -18.44 58.55 1.18
C ILE A 222 -19.32 59.75 1.57
N ARG A 223 -20.43 59.52 2.28
CA ARG A 223 -21.30 60.61 2.74
C ARG A 223 -20.61 61.49 3.78
N GLU A 224 -19.85 60.91 4.70
CA GLU A 224 -19.08 61.65 5.71
C GLU A 224 -18.01 62.53 5.05
N LEU A 225 -17.26 61.98 4.10
CA LEU A 225 -16.23 62.70 3.34
C LEU A 225 -16.79 63.83 2.47
N LEU A 226 -17.99 63.66 1.90
CA LEU A 226 -18.65 64.66 1.07
C LEU A 226 -19.48 65.68 1.87
N GLY A 227 -19.93 65.31 3.08
CA GLY A 227 -20.70 66.18 3.99
C GLY A 227 -19.84 67.09 4.86
N GLY A 228 -18.57 66.75 5.08
CA GLY A 228 -17.62 67.52 5.90
C GLY A 228 -16.99 68.74 5.23
N LYS A 229 -17.69 69.42 4.32
CA LYS A 229 -17.16 70.63 3.64
C LYS A 229 -18.23 71.71 3.54
N ASN A 230 -18.55 72.32 4.68
CA ASN A 230 -19.20 73.62 4.79
C ASN A 230 -18.84 74.19 6.18
N ASP A 231 -17.61 74.67 6.31
CA ASP A 231 -17.21 75.72 7.26
C ASP A 231 -16.38 76.75 6.46
#